data_AF-A0A383THX8-F1
#
_entry.id   AF-A0A383THX8-F1
#
_cell.length_a   1.000
_cell.length_b   1.000
_cell.length_c   1.000
_cell.angle_alpha   90.00
_cell.angle_beta   90.00
_cell.angle_gamma   90.00
#
_symmetry.space_group_name_H-M   'P 1'
#
loop_
_entity.id
_entity.type
_entity.pdbx_description
1 polymer ?
#
loop_
_entity_poly.entity_id
_entity_poly.type
_entity_poly.pdbx_seq_one_letter_code
_entity_poly.pdbx_strand_id
1 'polypeptide(L)'
;MRNKIKQLLKKEGGFTLVELLGVIVILGLIIGISIPLIGNVVDKAKTDTNNAEAELVFDAAKMYYLQEKVTVDPVTTVILIDKKYLEAGYEGNVTKVTEAEVEAGKLATTP
;
A
#
# COMPACT_ATOMS: atom_id res chain seq x y z
N MET A 1 56.52 -11.57 -17.85
CA MET A 1 55.14 -11.13 -17.53
C MET A 1 54.54 -11.74 -16.25
N ARG A 2 54.94 -12.96 -15.82
CA ARG A 2 54.39 -13.64 -14.62
C ARG A 2 54.59 -12.91 -13.27
N ASN A 3 55.61 -12.04 -13.17
CA ASN A 3 55.93 -11.34 -11.92
C ASN A 3 54.96 -10.20 -11.56
N LYS A 4 54.28 -9.57 -12.54
CA LYS A 4 53.29 -8.51 -12.28
C LYS A 4 51.99 -9.07 -11.68
N ILE A 5 51.57 -10.27 -12.11
CA ILE A 5 50.36 -10.94 -11.60
C ILE A 5 50.53 -11.32 -10.11
N LYS A 6 51.70 -11.84 -9.73
CA LYS A 6 52.02 -12.13 -8.32
C LYS A 6 52.06 -10.90 -7.42
N GLN A 7 52.36 -9.71 -7.96
CA GLN A 7 52.34 -8.45 -7.20
C GLN A 7 50.92 -7.90 -7.01
N LEU A 8 50.00 -8.18 -7.93
CA LEU A 8 48.60 -7.78 -7.81
C LEU A 8 47.85 -8.60 -6.77
N LEU A 9 48.09 -9.92 -6.72
CA LEU A 9 47.52 -10.82 -5.70
C LEU A 9 48.10 -10.61 -4.30
N LYS A 10 49.30 -10.01 -4.18
CA LYS A 10 49.90 -9.63 -2.89
C LYS A 10 49.39 -8.29 -2.34
N LYS A 11 48.55 -7.57 -3.08
CA LYS A 11 47.91 -6.31 -2.66
C LYS A 11 46.50 -6.52 -2.08
N GLU A 12 46.19 -7.71 -1.61
CA GLU A 12 44.98 -7.96 -0.84
C GLU A 12 45.20 -7.45 0.60
N GLY A 13 45.04 -6.14 0.79
CA GLY A 13 44.85 -5.57 2.12
C GLY A 13 43.55 -6.15 2.67
N GLY A 14 43.68 -7.18 3.52
CA GLY A 14 42.54 -7.84 4.14
C GLY A 14 41.79 -6.87 5.05
N PHE A 15 40.47 -6.85 4.90
CA PHE A 15 39.55 -6.12 5.77
C PHE A 15 39.71 -6.64 7.20
N THR A 16 39.93 -5.75 8.17
CA THR A 16 40.10 -6.16 9.56
C THR A 16 38.73 -6.42 10.20
N LEU A 17 38.68 -7.32 11.20
CA LEU A 17 37.44 -7.55 11.95
C LEU A 17 36.94 -6.28 12.64
N VAL A 18 37.84 -5.37 13.00
CA VAL A 18 37.50 -4.10 13.65
C VAL A 18 36.79 -3.15 12.68
N GLU A 19 37.23 -3.09 11.42
CA GLU A 19 36.53 -2.30 10.39
C GLU A 19 35.13 -2.86 10.11
N LEU A 20 34.99 -4.18 10.04
CA LEU A 20 33.68 -4.83 9.87
C LEU A 20 32.74 -4.58 11.05
N LEU A 21 33.27 -4.64 12.26
CA LEU A 21 32.52 -4.36 13.48
C LEU A 21 31.97 -2.92 13.49
N GLY A 22 32.79 -1.94 13.12
CA GLY A 22 32.38 -0.55 13.04
C GLY A 22 31.20 -0.33 12.08
N VAL A 23 31.22 -0.97 10.91
CA VAL A 23 30.13 -0.88 9.91
C VAL A 23 28.84 -1.48 10.45
N ILE A 24 28.90 -2.66 11.09
CA ILE A 24 27.71 -3.33 11.65
C ILE A 24 27.11 -2.49 12.78
N VAL A 25 27.93 -1.85 13.61
CA VAL A 25 27.44 -0.94 14.66
C VAL A 25 26.64 0.22 14.07
N ILE A 26 27.18 0.88 13.04
CA ILE A 26 26.49 1.98 12.37
C ILE A 26 25.20 1.50 11.68
N LEU A 27 25.24 0.35 10.99
CA LEU A 27 24.05 -0.24 10.37
C LEU A 27 22.99 -0.59 11.41
N GLY A 28 23.37 -1.15 12.55
CA GLY A 28 22.47 -1.46 13.65
C GLY A 28 21.77 -0.22 14.22
N LEU A 29 22.53 0.88 14.39
CA LEU A 29 21.96 2.16 14.81
C LEU A 29 20.94 2.69 13.79
N ILE A 30 21.27 2.67 12.49
CA ILE A 30 20.36 3.13 11.43
C ILE A 30 19.10 2.26 11.38
N ILE A 31 19.24 0.93 11.41
CA ILE A 31 18.12 -0.01 11.32
C ILE A 31 17.17 0.16 12.52
N GLY A 32 17.72 0.38 13.73
CA GLY A 32 16.93 0.53 14.95
C GLY A 32 15.90 1.68 14.90
N ILE A 33 16.26 2.82 14.31
CA ILE A 33 15.34 3.95 14.08
C ILE A 33 14.54 3.82 12.77
N SER A 34 15.10 3.20 11.74
CA SER A 34 14.48 3.18 10.40
C SER A 34 13.27 2.27 10.31
N ILE A 35 13.29 1.09 10.96
CA ILE A 35 12.17 0.12 10.90
C ILE A 35 10.84 0.72 11.38
N PRO A 36 10.72 1.29 12.60
CA PRO A 36 9.44 1.82 13.07
C PRO A 36 8.95 3.02 12.24
N LEU A 37 9.88 3.86 11.75
CA LEU A 37 9.55 4.97 10.86
C LEU A 37 8.92 4.51 9.55
N ILE A 38 9.54 3.53 8.88
CA ILE A 38 9.01 2.97 7.62
C ILE A 38 7.69 2.26 7.86
N GLY A 39 7.55 1.50 8.97
CA GLY A 39 6.31 0.84 9.34
C GLY A 39 5.14 1.82 9.43
N ASN A 40 5.29 2.90 10.20
CA ASN A 40 4.25 3.92 10.34
C ASN A 40 3.87 4.59 9.00
N VAL A 41 4.84 4.82 8.12
CA VAL A 41 4.58 5.40 6.79
C VAL A 41 3.81 4.42 5.90
N VAL A 42 4.17 3.15 5.91
CA VAL A 42 3.48 2.10 5.14
C VAL A 42 2.06 1.90 5.65
N ASP A 43 1.86 1.85 6.97
CA ASP A 43 0.54 1.69 7.56
C ASP A 43 -0.36 2.87 7.22
N LYS A 44 0.18 4.10 7.31
CA LYS A 44 -0.56 5.30 6.88
C LYS A 44 -0.90 5.26 5.39
N ALA A 45 0.05 4.88 4.53
CA ALA A 45 -0.20 4.79 3.09
C ALA A 45 -1.30 3.76 2.77
N LYS A 46 -1.32 2.63 3.47
CA LYS A 46 -2.39 1.62 3.37
C LYS A 46 -3.74 2.19 3.83
N THR A 47 -3.80 2.87 4.98
CA THR A 47 -5.06 3.46 5.45
C THR A 47 -5.56 4.54 4.50
N ASP A 48 -4.66 5.38 3.98
CA ASP A 48 -5.01 6.44 3.04
C ASP A 48 -5.52 5.85 1.71
N THR A 49 -4.91 4.75 1.24
CA THR A 49 -5.35 4.04 0.02
C THR A 49 -6.73 3.40 0.23
N ASN A 50 -6.93 2.68 1.33
CA ASN A 50 -8.22 2.07 1.66
C ASN A 50 -9.34 3.12 1.77
N ASN A 51 -9.05 4.28 2.34
CA ASN A 51 -10.01 5.37 2.46
C ASN A 51 -10.37 5.96 1.09
N ALA A 52 -9.37 6.18 0.22
CA ALA A 52 -9.60 6.66 -1.14
C ALA A 52 -10.40 5.66 -1.98
N GLU A 53 -10.09 4.37 -1.89
CA GLU A 53 -10.87 3.31 -2.55
C GLU A 53 -12.31 3.26 -2.07
N ALA A 54 -12.52 3.41 -0.75
CA ALA A 54 -13.85 3.45 -0.17
C ALA A 54 -14.66 4.65 -0.67
N GLU A 55 -14.03 5.82 -0.78
CA GLU A 55 -14.63 7.03 -1.36
C GLU A 55 -15.02 6.84 -2.84
N LEU A 56 -14.15 6.20 -3.63
CA LEU A 56 -14.43 5.88 -5.04
C LEU A 56 -15.68 5.00 -5.21
N VAL A 57 -15.79 3.92 -4.42
CA VAL A 57 -16.96 3.04 -4.47
C VAL A 57 -18.21 3.74 -3.95
N PHE A 58 -18.07 4.56 -2.92
CA PHE A 58 -19.16 5.35 -2.37
C PHE A 58 -19.73 6.33 -3.39
N ASP A 59 -18.87 7.07 -4.08
CA ASP A 59 -19.29 8.01 -5.14
C ASP A 59 -19.95 7.28 -6.31
N ALA A 60 -19.43 6.12 -6.71
CA ALA A 60 -20.06 5.27 -7.71
C ALA A 60 -21.47 4.82 -7.29
N ALA A 61 -21.62 4.35 -6.04
CA ALA A 61 -22.90 3.95 -5.48
C ALA A 61 -23.89 5.13 -5.40
N LYS A 62 -23.41 6.30 -4.97
CA LYS A 62 -24.21 7.53 -4.93
C LYS A 62 -24.73 7.91 -6.31
N MET A 63 -23.89 7.87 -7.33
CA MET A 63 -24.32 8.13 -8.70
C MET A 63 -25.37 7.11 -9.18
N TYR A 64 -25.19 5.83 -8.84
CA TYR A 64 -26.15 4.77 -9.16
C TYR A 64 -27.52 5.03 -8.52
N TYR A 65 -27.59 5.29 -7.22
CA TYR A 65 -28.86 5.52 -6.52
C TYR A 65 -29.60 6.77 -7.02
N LEU A 66 -28.87 7.82 -7.40
CA LEU A 66 -29.45 9.04 -7.99
C LEU A 66 -30.04 8.81 -9.39
N GLN A 67 -29.45 7.94 -10.20
CA GLN A 67 -29.83 7.75 -11.60
C GLN A 67 -30.84 6.62 -11.82
N GLU A 68 -30.71 5.50 -11.10
CA GLU A 68 -31.44 4.26 -11.38
C GLU A 68 -32.70 4.06 -10.51
N LYS A 69 -33.09 5.05 -9.69
CA LYS A 69 -34.24 4.97 -8.77
C LYS A 69 -34.24 3.66 -7.96
N VAL A 70 -33.23 3.49 -7.11
CA VAL A 70 -33.09 2.46 -6.07
C VAL A 70 -33.83 1.15 -6.39
N THR A 71 -33.28 0.37 -7.31
CA THR A 71 -33.83 -0.95 -7.65
C THR A 71 -33.21 -2.09 -6.86
N VAL A 72 -32.04 -1.87 -6.23
CA VAL A 72 -31.28 -2.87 -5.47
C VAL A 72 -30.57 -2.18 -4.31
N ASP A 73 -30.72 -2.74 -3.10
CA ASP A 73 -30.08 -2.27 -1.87
C ASP A 73 -29.69 -3.46 -0.97
N PRO A 74 -28.43 -3.61 -0.52
CA PRO A 74 -27.25 -2.83 -0.93
C PRO A 74 -26.84 -3.06 -2.38
N VAL A 75 -26.30 -2.04 -3.03
CA VAL A 75 -25.63 -2.17 -4.32
C VAL A 75 -24.23 -2.77 -4.10
N THR A 76 -23.87 -3.74 -4.92
CA THR A 76 -22.54 -4.40 -4.87
C THR A 76 -21.61 -3.82 -5.92
N THR A 77 -20.29 -3.94 -5.71
CA THR A 77 -19.29 -3.50 -6.68
C THR A 77 -19.43 -4.19 -8.03
N VAL A 78 -19.91 -5.43 -8.07
CA VAL A 78 -20.21 -6.16 -9.32
C VAL A 78 -21.28 -5.42 -10.13
N ILE A 79 -22.36 -4.99 -9.48
CA ILE A 79 -23.44 -4.25 -10.15
C ILE A 79 -22.91 -2.88 -10.62
N LEU A 80 -22.09 -2.20 -9.81
CA LEU A 80 -21.49 -0.92 -10.19
C LEU A 80 -20.56 -1.05 -11.40
N ILE A 81 -19.81 -2.14 -11.51
CA ILE A 81 -18.96 -2.44 -12.67
C ILE A 81 -19.81 -2.75 -13.91
N ASP A 82 -20.80 -3.64 -13.79
CA ASP A 82 -21.69 -4.01 -14.90
C ASP A 82 -22.46 -2.79 -15.44
N LYS A 83 -22.87 -1.89 -14.55
CA LYS A 83 -23.57 -0.65 -14.87
C LYS A 83 -22.64 0.52 -15.21
N LYS A 84 -21.32 0.30 -15.21
CA LYS A 84 -20.27 1.29 -15.57
C LYS A 84 -20.19 2.52 -14.67
N TYR A 85 -20.60 2.39 -13.42
CA TYR A 85 -20.35 3.39 -12.37
C TYR A 85 -18.97 3.21 -11.72
N LEU A 86 -18.39 2.01 -11.82
CA LEU A 86 -17.06 1.68 -11.30
C LEU A 86 -16.21 0.99 -12.38
N GLU A 87 -14.91 1.27 -12.39
CA GLU A 87 -13.98 0.69 -13.35
C GLU A 87 -13.77 -0.81 -13.16
N ALA A 88 -13.54 -1.51 -14.27
CA ALA A 88 -13.19 -2.93 -14.24
C ALA A 88 -11.81 -3.13 -13.60
N GLY A 89 -11.69 -4.13 -12.72
CA GLY A 89 -10.44 -4.42 -12.00
C GLY A 89 -10.32 -3.76 -10.62
N TYR A 90 -11.41 -3.26 -10.06
CA TYR A 90 -11.44 -2.89 -8.65
C TYR A 90 -11.25 -4.12 -7.75
N GLU A 91 -10.22 -4.09 -6.90
CA GLU A 91 -9.88 -5.15 -5.93
C GLU A 91 -9.92 -4.65 -4.47
N GLY A 92 -10.51 -3.47 -4.24
CA GLY A 92 -10.55 -2.87 -2.91
C GLY A 92 -11.51 -3.57 -1.94
N ASN A 93 -11.38 -3.24 -0.65
CA ASN A 93 -12.06 -3.96 0.43
C ASN A 93 -13.57 -3.65 0.54
N VAL A 94 -14.03 -2.51 0.01
CA VAL A 94 -15.46 -2.17 -0.01
C VAL A 94 -16.14 -2.94 -1.13
N THR A 95 -17.06 -3.83 -0.80
CA THR A 95 -17.75 -4.71 -1.76
C THR A 95 -19.24 -4.41 -1.94
N LYS A 96 -19.81 -3.62 -1.03
CA LYS A 96 -21.22 -3.26 -1.00
C LYS A 96 -21.42 -1.90 -0.32
N VAL A 97 -22.44 -1.18 -0.76
CA VAL A 97 -22.87 0.11 -0.19
C VAL A 97 -24.39 0.11 -0.15
N THR A 98 -24.98 0.52 0.96
CA THR A 98 -26.43 0.71 1.12
C THR A 98 -26.84 2.15 0.82
N GLU A 99 -28.10 2.36 0.47
CA GLU A 99 -28.66 3.70 0.29
C GLU A 99 -28.57 4.51 1.58
N ALA A 100 -28.84 3.88 2.74
CA ALA A 100 -28.74 4.53 4.04
C ALA A 100 -27.32 5.04 4.34
N GLU A 101 -26.28 4.32 3.91
CA GLU A 101 -24.88 4.77 4.03
C GLU A 101 -24.59 5.97 3.13
N VAL A 102 -25.15 5.99 1.91
CA VAL A 102 -25.04 7.11 0.99
C VAL A 102 -25.71 8.36 1.55
N GLU A 103 -26.92 8.22 2.09
CA GLU A 103 -27.65 9.32 2.73
C GLU A 103 -26.97 9.83 4.00
N ALA A 104 -26.41 8.92 4.80
CA ALA A 104 -25.63 9.27 5.98
C ALA A 104 -24.27 9.93 5.64
N GLY A 105 -23.86 9.92 4.36
CA GLY A 105 -22.58 10.46 3.92
C GLY A 105 -21.37 9.67 4.44
N LYS A 106 -21.59 8.44 4.93
CA LYS A 106 -20.56 7.63 5.58
C LYS A 106 -20.88 6.15 5.45
N LEU A 107 -19.89 5.37 5.02
CA LEU A 107 -19.95 3.91 5.08
C LEU A 107 -20.07 3.44 6.54
N ALA A 108 -20.98 2.52 6.81
CA ALA A 108 -21.20 1.90 8.10
C ALA A 108 -20.08 0.88 8.33
N THR A 109 -18.89 1.42 8.60
CA THR A 109 -17.66 0.70 8.94
C THR A 109 -17.28 -0.36 7.90
N THR A 110 -16.40 0.02 6.98
CA THR A 110 -15.50 -0.95 6.34
C THR A 110 -14.79 -1.73 7.47
N PRO A 111 -14.64 -3.06 7.38
CA PRO A 111 -13.85 -3.82 8.35
C PRO A 111 -12.43 -3.27 8.50
#